data_AF-A0A139WU09-F1
#
_entry.id   AF-A0A139WU09-F1
#
_cell.length_a   1.000
_cell.length_b   1.000
_cell.length_c   1.000
_cell.angle_alpha   90.00
_cell.angle_beta   90.00
_cell.angle_gamma   90.00
#
_symmetry.space_group_name_H-M   'P 1'
#
loop_
_entity.id
_entity.type
_entity.pdbx_description
1 polymer ?
#
loop_
_entity_poly.entity_id
_entity_poly.type
_entity_poly.pdbx_seq_one_letter_code
_entity_poly.pdbx_strand_id
1 'polypeptide(L)'
;MSIFKVEVVEIKSVTSHPNADRLDIITLEGMAYQVIGAKGNFKPRDFAFYFPIDSVIPEDYLDKFGIRPYYSKKLRAAKLRGIFSEGLLIPVGANFTGNPGDDYTEYFGVTKYEYPIPQGMRGEMESYIGHYKFPSPENLKRYKDVLIEGEEVVVTEKLHGTNFTVLVDADGNTHMGSHNYFWKNNEVNKNLVYVRAYHENIVLQKLPPLTQVFGEIYGVQDIKYGLPNGKIGLAVFAVRQGKEFLNYSDFVAFCEEFSLPRVPVLYTGAYSWDAVSQFNNANSTLSPDCIMEGVVVQPTVERHHPEIGRVVLKLISDRYLLRHEGTELH
;
A
#
# COMPACT_ATOMS: atom_id res chain seq x y z
N MET A 1 -7.44 1.65 -6.11
CA MET A 1 -7.16 1.66 -4.67
C MET A 1 -7.14 0.22 -4.22
N SER A 2 -6.34 -0.12 -3.21
CA SER A 2 -6.40 -1.46 -2.63
C SER A 2 -7.76 -1.70 -1.98
N ILE A 3 -8.21 -2.94 -1.93
CA ILE A 3 -9.47 -3.35 -1.31
C ILE A 3 -9.50 -2.90 0.16
N PHE A 4 -10.59 -2.25 0.53
CA PHE A 4 -10.87 -1.83 1.89
C PHE A 4 -12.28 -2.31 2.23
N LYS A 5 -12.38 -3.23 3.18
CA LYS A 5 -13.65 -3.72 3.69
C LYS A 5 -13.54 -4.16 5.15
N VAL A 6 -14.62 -3.94 5.89
CA VAL A 6 -14.89 -4.66 7.14
C VAL A 6 -15.46 -6.01 6.75
N GLU A 7 -14.74 -7.09 7.05
CA GLU A 7 -15.15 -8.41 6.58
C GLU A 7 -15.29 -9.42 7.70
N VAL A 8 -16.12 -10.41 7.46
CA VAL A 8 -16.22 -11.59 8.32
C VAL A 8 -14.96 -12.42 8.13
N VAL A 9 -14.30 -12.76 9.23
CA VAL A 9 -13.10 -13.60 9.25
C VAL A 9 -13.29 -14.77 10.21
N GLU A 10 -12.59 -15.86 9.96
CA GLU A 10 -12.50 -17.00 10.88
C GLU A 10 -11.22 -16.92 11.72
N ILE A 11 -11.34 -17.17 13.01
CA ILE A 11 -10.22 -17.18 13.94
C ILE A 11 -9.42 -18.47 13.77
N LYS A 12 -8.15 -18.35 13.38
CA LYS A 12 -7.24 -19.50 13.25
C LYS A 12 -6.72 -19.97 14.60
N SER A 13 -6.19 -19.05 15.39
CA SER A 13 -5.61 -19.38 16.70
C SER A 13 -5.74 -18.24 17.68
N VAL A 14 -5.79 -18.61 18.97
CA VAL A 14 -5.82 -17.69 20.10
C VAL A 14 -4.76 -18.14 21.10
N THR A 15 -3.82 -17.27 21.43
CA THR A 15 -2.78 -17.53 22.44
C THR A 15 -2.77 -16.41 23.47
N SER A 16 -2.58 -16.74 24.75
CA SER A 16 -2.52 -15.71 25.78
C SER A 16 -1.33 -14.79 25.58
N HIS A 17 -1.55 -13.48 25.76
CA HIS A 17 -0.50 -12.50 25.62
C HIS A 17 0.55 -12.69 26.75
N PRO A 18 1.84 -12.92 26.43
CA PRO A 18 2.84 -13.30 27.43
C PRO A 18 3.10 -12.21 28.47
N ASN A 19 2.88 -10.95 28.10
CA ASN A 19 3.12 -9.79 28.96
C ASN A 19 1.82 -9.06 29.40
N ALA A 20 0.65 -9.71 29.32
CA ALA A 20 -0.62 -9.10 29.71
C ALA A 20 -1.70 -10.13 30.08
N ASP A 21 -2.19 -10.09 31.31
CA ASP A 21 -3.15 -11.09 31.81
C ASP A 21 -4.55 -11.00 31.18
N ARG A 22 -4.89 -9.83 30.63
CA ARG A 22 -6.23 -9.52 30.11
C ARG A 22 -6.31 -9.52 28.57
N LEU A 23 -5.24 -9.89 27.88
CA LEU A 23 -5.16 -9.84 26.43
C LEU A 23 -4.83 -11.21 25.83
N ASP A 24 -5.37 -11.47 24.65
CA ASP A 24 -5.01 -12.60 23.79
C ASP A 24 -4.45 -12.08 22.46
N ILE A 25 -3.56 -12.86 21.85
CA ILE A 25 -3.04 -12.70 20.50
C ILE A 25 -3.85 -13.62 19.59
N ILE A 26 -4.46 -13.03 18.56
CA ILE A 26 -5.41 -13.70 17.69
C ILE A 26 -4.88 -13.63 16.25
N THR A 27 -4.85 -14.77 15.56
CA THR A 27 -4.53 -14.87 14.14
C THR A 27 -5.74 -15.35 13.35
N LEU A 28 -5.76 -15.01 12.06
CA LEU A 28 -6.90 -15.24 11.18
C LEU A 28 -6.62 -16.36 10.19
N GLU A 29 -7.65 -17.10 9.82
CA GLU A 29 -7.53 -18.11 8.76
C GLU A 29 -7.39 -17.41 7.40
N GLY A 30 -6.55 -17.96 6.51
CA GLY A 30 -6.32 -17.37 5.18
C GLY A 30 -5.60 -16.00 5.15
N MET A 31 -5.26 -15.41 6.30
CA MET A 31 -4.55 -14.13 6.39
C MET A 31 -3.35 -14.22 7.33
N ALA A 32 -2.39 -13.31 7.18
CA ALA A 32 -1.22 -13.17 8.04
C ALA A 32 -1.31 -11.97 9.00
N TYR A 33 -2.52 -11.45 9.22
CA TYR A 33 -2.77 -10.45 10.24
C TYR A 33 -2.71 -11.06 11.65
N GLN A 34 -2.22 -10.25 12.58
CA GLN A 34 -2.27 -10.51 14.01
C GLN A 34 -3.01 -9.37 14.70
N VAL A 35 -4.00 -9.70 15.52
CA VAL A 35 -4.81 -8.74 16.27
C VAL A 35 -4.78 -9.09 17.75
N ILE A 36 -4.60 -8.09 18.59
CA ILE A 36 -4.67 -8.24 20.05
C ILE A 36 -6.10 -7.90 20.49
N GLY A 37 -6.72 -8.84 21.19
CA GLY A 37 -8.09 -8.71 21.71
C GLY A 37 -8.16 -8.90 23.22
N ALA A 38 -9.32 -8.59 23.80
CA ALA A 38 -9.59 -8.91 25.21
C ALA A 38 -9.64 -10.43 25.40
N LYS A 39 -9.08 -10.88 26.52
CA LYS A 39 -8.93 -12.30 26.80
C LYS A 39 -10.27 -13.01 26.90
N GLY A 40 -10.39 -14.17 26.23
CA GLY A 40 -11.58 -15.01 26.25
C GLY A 40 -12.73 -14.57 25.33
N ASN A 41 -12.54 -13.51 24.53
CA ASN A 41 -13.54 -13.09 23.54
C ASN A 41 -13.68 -14.04 22.35
N PHE A 42 -12.65 -14.85 22.07
CA PHE A 42 -12.59 -15.72 20.90
C PHE A 42 -11.97 -17.08 21.21
N LYS A 43 -12.32 -18.05 20.37
CA LYS A 43 -11.74 -19.39 20.27
C LYS A 43 -11.42 -19.67 18.80
N PRO A 44 -10.51 -20.63 18.51
CA PRO A 44 -10.34 -21.11 17.14
C PRO A 44 -11.68 -21.52 16.53
N ARG A 45 -11.87 -21.18 15.25
CA ARG A 45 -13.08 -21.38 14.43
C ARG A 45 -14.27 -20.46 14.75
N ASP A 46 -14.14 -19.54 15.70
CA ASP A 46 -15.12 -18.46 15.85
C ASP A 46 -15.07 -17.54 14.64
N PHE A 47 -16.21 -16.89 14.34
CA PHE A 47 -16.26 -15.78 13.39
C PHE A 47 -16.16 -14.42 14.09
N ALA A 48 -15.56 -13.47 13.39
CA ALA A 48 -15.42 -12.09 13.84
C ALA A 48 -15.59 -11.12 12.68
N PHE A 49 -16.01 -9.89 12.98
CA PHE A 49 -15.84 -8.77 12.05
C PHE A 49 -14.42 -8.21 12.21
N TYR A 50 -13.63 -8.27 11.15
CA TYR A 50 -12.32 -7.65 11.07
C TYR A 50 -12.43 -6.24 10.48
N PHE A 51 -12.03 -5.24 11.27
CA PHE A 51 -11.91 -3.86 10.83
C PHE A 51 -10.44 -3.59 10.49
N PRO A 52 -10.09 -3.28 9.24
CA PRO A 52 -8.71 -2.95 8.87
C PRO A 52 -8.30 -1.60 9.46
N ILE A 53 -6.99 -1.39 9.60
CA ILE A 53 -6.46 -0.05 9.89
C ILE A 53 -6.96 0.97 8.85
N ASP A 54 -6.98 2.24 9.23
CA ASP A 54 -7.59 3.34 8.47
C ASP A 54 -9.12 3.37 8.46
N SER A 55 -9.77 2.44 9.15
CA SER A 55 -11.22 2.51 9.37
C SER A 55 -11.62 3.73 10.20
N VAL A 56 -12.46 4.58 9.61
CA VAL A 56 -13.25 5.60 10.32
C VAL A 56 -14.51 4.91 10.83
N ILE A 57 -14.59 4.72 12.14
CA ILE A 57 -15.65 3.97 12.81
C ILE A 57 -16.66 5.00 13.34
N PRO A 58 -17.97 4.86 13.05
CA PRO A 58 -18.96 5.78 13.56
C PRO A 58 -18.99 5.85 15.10
N GLU A 59 -19.30 7.03 15.60
CA GLU A 59 -19.25 7.40 17.03
C GLU A 59 -20.00 6.40 17.93
N ASP A 60 -21.17 5.95 17.48
CA ASP A 60 -22.06 5.04 18.21
C ASP A 60 -21.45 3.64 18.45
N TYR A 61 -20.41 3.27 17.70
CA TYR A 61 -19.72 1.99 17.85
C TYR A 61 -18.49 2.08 18.77
N LEU A 62 -17.96 3.28 19.05
CA LEU A 62 -16.71 3.43 19.80
C LEU A 62 -16.82 2.90 21.23
N ASP A 63 -17.94 3.18 21.91
CA ASP A 63 -18.24 2.64 23.25
C ASP A 63 -18.62 1.17 23.21
N LYS A 64 -19.45 0.78 22.22
CA LYS A 64 -19.90 -0.62 22.05
C LYS A 64 -18.72 -1.56 21.84
N PHE A 65 -17.71 -1.12 21.11
CA PHE A 65 -16.50 -1.88 20.84
C PHE A 65 -15.43 -1.73 21.93
N GLY A 66 -15.64 -0.83 22.91
CA GLY A 66 -14.69 -0.58 23.99
C GLY A 66 -13.39 0.09 23.54
N ILE A 67 -13.40 0.79 22.40
CA ILE A 67 -12.20 1.40 21.81
C ILE A 67 -12.11 2.92 22.03
N ARG A 68 -13.17 3.57 22.52
CA ARG A 68 -13.22 5.04 22.72
C ARG A 68 -11.94 5.62 23.35
N PRO A 69 -11.35 5.06 24.42
CA PRO A 69 -10.15 5.64 25.04
C PRO A 69 -8.89 5.64 24.16
N TYR A 70 -8.86 4.80 23.12
CA TYR A 70 -7.70 4.59 22.25
C TYR A 70 -7.96 5.04 20.81
N TYR A 71 -9.20 5.42 20.51
CA TYR A 71 -9.62 5.90 19.21
C TYR A 71 -9.39 7.41 19.09
N SER A 72 -9.07 7.87 17.88
CA SER A 72 -8.89 9.31 17.61
C SER A 72 -9.66 9.74 16.37
N LYS A 73 -9.11 9.48 15.19
CA LYS A 73 -9.72 9.82 13.90
C LYS A 73 -10.01 8.60 13.03
N LYS A 74 -9.26 7.53 13.28
CA LYS A 74 -9.29 6.27 12.55
C LYS A 74 -8.64 5.18 13.39
N LEU A 75 -8.92 3.93 13.04
CA LEU A 75 -8.21 2.78 13.57
C LEU A 75 -6.75 2.83 13.10
N ARG A 76 -5.82 2.56 14.01
CA ARG A 76 -4.37 2.54 13.75
C ARG A 76 -3.80 1.19 14.19
N ALA A 77 -2.67 0.81 13.59
CA ALA A 77 -1.86 -0.25 14.16
C ALA A 77 -1.36 0.16 15.55
N ALA A 78 -1.16 -0.82 16.42
CA ALA A 78 -0.72 -0.59 17.79
C ALA A 78 0.34 -1.62 18.19
N LYS A 79 1.15 -1.25 19.20
CA LYS A 79 2.06 -2.16 19.87
C LYS A 79 1.67 -2.26 21.33
N LEU A 80 1.00 -3.34 21.71
CA LEU A 80 0.56 -3.56 23.08
C LEU A 80 1.58 -4.45 23.79
N ARG A 81 2.22 -3.93 24.84
CA ARG A 81 3.19 -4.67 25.67
C ARG A 81 4.26 -5.42 24.86
N GLY A 82 4.74 -4.78 23.80
CA GLY A 82 5.81 -5.29 22.94
C GLY A 82 5.32 -6.04 21.69
N ILE A 83 4.04 -6.36 21.58
CA ILE A 83 3.49 -7.18 20.50
C ILE A 83 2.66 -6.31 19.54
N PHE A 84 2.92 -6.48 18.24
CA PHE A 84 2.24 -5.74 17.18
C PHE A 84 0.78 -6.23 16.99
N SER A 85 -0.12 -5.30 16.70
CA SER A 85 -1.53 -5.54 16.44
C SER A 85 -2.01 -4.67 15.28
N GLU A 86 -2.63 -5.28 14.28
CA GLU A 86 -3.08 -4.61 13.06
C GLU A 86 -4.56 -4.89 12.78
N GLY A 87 -5.41 -3.92 13.13
CA GLY A 87 -6.86 -4.01 12.98
C GLY A 87 -7.57 -4.23 14.31
N LEU A 88 -8.88 -4.50 14.21
CA LEU A 88 -9.78 -4.70 15.34
C LEU A 88 -10.71 -5.87 15.02
N LEU A 89 -10.93 -6.75 16.00
CA LEU A 89 -11.86 -7.87 15.90
C LEU A 89 -13.04 -7.64 16.82
N ILE A 90 -14.25 -7.71 16.25
CA ILE A 90 -15.51 -7.66 17.00
C ILE A 90 -16.21 -9.01 16.87
N PRO A 91 -16.58 -9.68 17.98
CA PRO A 91 -17.30 -10.94 17.93
C PRO A 91 -18.61 -10.80 17.17
N VAL A 92 -18.96 -11.84 16.40
CA VAL A 92 -20.30 -11.93 15.82
C VAL A 92 -21.32 -12.31 16.89
N GLY A 93 -22.60 -12.01 16.65
CA GLY A 93 -23.69 -12.42 17.55
C GLY A 93 -23.96 -13.92 17.51
N ALA A 94 -24.60 -14.47 18.55
CA ALA A 94 -24.87 -15.92 18.67
C ALA A 94 -25.70 -16.52 17.52
N ASN A 95 -26.49 -15.71 16.82
CA ASN A 95 -27.32 -16.13 15.68
C ASN A 95 -26.76 -15.66 14.33
N PHE A 96 -25.44 -15.44 14.25
CA PHE A 96 -24.81 -14.99 13.03
C PHE A 96 -24.81 -16.08 11.95
N THR A 97 -25.19 -15.71 10.72
CA THR A 97 -25.34 -16.63 9.58
C THR A 97 -24.54 -16.19 8.35
N GLY A 98 -23.61 -15.24 8.51
CA GLY A 98 -22.72 -14.83 7.42
C GLY A 98 -21.56 -15.79 7.22
N ASN A 99 -20.82 -15.59 6.14
CA ASN A 99 -19.68 -16.41 5.73
C ASN A 99 -18.39 -15.60 5.76
N PRO A 100 -17.22 -16.25 5.96
CA PRO A 100 -15.93 -15.59 5.77
C PRO A 100 -15.84 -14.88 4.42
N GLY A 101 -15.36 -13.64 4.44
CA GLY A 101 -15.23 -12.77 3.27
C GLY A 101 -16.42 -11.83 3.01
N ASP A 102 -17.58 -12.07 3.63
CA ASP A 102 -18.76 -11.19 3.53
C ASP A 102 -18.39 -9.76 3.98
N ASP A 103 -18.80 -8.76 3.20
CA ASP A 103 -18.51 -7.34 3.44
C ASP A 103 -19.62 -6.68 4.28
N TYR A 104 -19.24 -6.16 5.45
CA TYR A 104 -20.08 -5.46 6.40
C TYR A 104 -19.73 -3.97 6.53
N THR A 105 -18.96 -3.42 5.59
CA THR A 105 -18.52 -2.02 5.61
C THR A 105 -19.70 -1.05 5.66
N GLU A 106 -20.68 -1.23 4.76
CA GLU A 106 -21.89 -0.41 4.72
C GLU A 106 -22.77 -0.61 5.95
N TYR A 107 -22.90 -1.87 6.42
CA TYR A 107 -23.66 -2.20 7.63
C TYR A 107 -23.16 -1.42 8.86
N PHE A 108 -21.85 -1.31 9.03
CA PHE A 108 -21.24 -0.55 10.13
C PHE A 108 -21.07 0.95 9.82
N GLY A 109 -21.40 1.42 8.61
CA GLY A 109 -21.17 2.80 8.18
C GLY A 109 -19.70 3.21 8.21
N VAL A 110 -18.78 2.25 8.00
CA VAL A 110 -17.33 2.51 8.07
C VAL A 110 -16.85 3.10 6.75
N THR A 111 -16.04 4.15 6.83
CA THR A 111 -15.34 4.70 5.66
C THR A 111 -13.82 4.56 5.84
N LYS A 112 -13.08 4.60 4.75
CA LYS A 112 -11.62 4.69 4.81
C LYS A 112 -11.21 6.12 5.10
N TYR A 113 -10.24 6.31 5.99
CA TYR A 113 -9.68 7.62 6.28
C TYR A 113 -8.91 8.16 5.07
N GLU A 114 -9.30 9.33 4.60
CA GLU A 114 -8.63 10.05 3.52
C GLU A 114 -7.72 11.13 4.11
N TYR A 115 -6.47 11.16 3.66
CA TYR A 115 -5.53 12.20 4.08
C TYR A 115 -5.77 13.50 3.29
N PRO A 116 -5.59 14.68 3.91
CA PRO A 116 -5.79 15.94 3.23
C PRO A 116 -4.77 16.10 2.09
N ILE A 117 -5.23 16.54 0.91
CA ILE A 117 -4.36 16.82 -0.23
C ILE A 117 -3.43 18.01 0.10
N PRO A 118 -2.10 17.86 0.04
CA PRO A 118 -1.15 18.94 0.32
C PRO A 118 -1.34 20.13 -0.63
N GLN A 119 -1.04 21.33 -0.14
CA GLN A 119 -1.11 22.55 -0.94
C GLN A 119 -0.18 22.49 -2.17
N GLY A 120 1.00 21.89 -2.04
CA GLY A 120 1.96 21.69 -3.14
C GLY A 120 1.59 20.61 -4.16
N MET A 121 0.45 19.94 -3.97
CA MET A 121 -0.11 18.93 -4.88
C MET A 121 -1.44 19.41 -5.50
N ARG A 122 -1.75 20.70 -5.37
CA ARG A 122 -2.90 21.34 -6.02
C ARG A 122 -2.42 22.12 -7.24
N GLY A 123 -3.15 21.97 -8.34
CA GLY A 123 -2.83 22.65 -9.59
C GLY A 123 -4.01 22.60 -10.56
N GLU A 124 -3.80 23.15 -11.76
CA GLU A 124 -4.77 23.02 -12.83
C GLU A 124 -4.76 21.59 -13.38
N MET A 125 -5.86 20.89 -13.20
CA MET A 125 -6.10 19.57 -13.77
C MET A 125 -6.27 19.68 -15.28
N GLU A 126 -5.67 18.75 -16.01
CA GLU A 126 -5.98 18.49 -17.42
C GLU A 126 -7.22 17.61 -17.52
N SER A 127 -7.18 16.43 -16.88
CA SER A 127 -8.28 15.46 -16.86
C SER A 127 -8.15 14.47 -15.69
N TYR A 128 -9.19 13.69 -15.45
CA TYR A 128 -9.10 12.51 -14.57
C TYR A 128 -8.30 11.40 -15.26
N ILE A 129 -7.49 10.68 -14.49
CA ILE A 129 -6.63 9.60 -15.03
C ILE A 129 -7.42 8.39 -15.57
N GLY A 130 -8.64 8.16 -15.07
CA GLY A 130 -9.52 7.08 -15.53
C GLY A 130 -8.85 5.70 -15.53
N HIS A 131 -8.95 4.99 -16.66
CA HIS A 131 -8.39 3.64 -16.86
C HIS A 131 -6.86 3.61 -17.02
N TYR A 132 -6.20 4.77 -17.06
CA TYR A 132 -4.73 4.88 -17.04
C TYR A 132 -4.13 4.79 -15.64
N LYS A 133 -4.98 4.68 -14.61
CA LYS A 133 -4.55 4.56 -13.23
C LYS A 133 -3.73 3.30 -12.99
N PHE A 134 -2.65 3.42 -12.23
CA PHE A 134 -1.91 2.24 -11.76
C PHE A 134 -2.78 1.38 -10.82
N PRO A 135 -2.93 0.07 -11.09
CA PRO A 135 -3.58 -0.86 -10.16
C PRO A 135 -2.78 -0.90 -8.85
N SER A 136 -3.38 -0.42 -7.76
CA SER A 136 -2.69 -0.31 -6.47
C SER A 136 -2.37 -1.71 -5.92
N PRO A 137 -1.13 -1.98 -5.45
CA PRO A 137 -0.80 -3.28 -4.87
C PRO A 137 -1.65 -3.60 -3.65
N GLU A 138 -2.14 -4.84 -3.58
CA GLU A 138 -2.91 -5.35 -2.45
C GLU A 138 -2.00 -5.75 -1.27
N ASN A 139 -2.54 -5.84 -0.07
CA ASN A 139 -1.73 -6.18 1.12
C ASN A 139 -1.42 -7.69 1.15
N LEU A 140 -0.14 -8.05 1.22
CA LEU A 140 0.32 -9.44 1.30
C LEU A 140 -0.23 -10.16 2.54
N LYS A 141 -0.44 -9.46 3.67
CA LYS A 141 -1.04 -10.05 4.87
C LYS A 141 -2.50 -10.46 4.65
N ARG A 142 -3.23 -9.76 3.77
CA ARG A 142 -4.62 -10.08 3.40
C ARG A 142 -4.67 -11.23 2.39
N TYR A 143 -3.79 -11.21 1.40
CA TYR A 143 -3.78 -12.12 0.27
C TYR A 143 -2.54 -13.02 0.28
N LYS A 144 -2.26 -13.66 1.43
CA LYS A 144 -1.00 -14.38 1.65
C LYS A 144 -0.79 -15.57 0.71
N ASP A 145 -1.88 -16.12 0.16
CA ASP A 145 -1.90 -17.31 -0.67
C ASP A 145 -1.97 -16.99 -2.18
N VAL A 146 -2.01 -15.72 -2.58
CA VAL A 146 -2.02 -15.32 -3.99
C VAL A 146 -0.66 -15.53 -4.65
N LEU A 147 0.42 -15.35 -3.89
CA LEU A 147 1.76 -15.78 -4.30
C LEU A 147 1.95 -17.25 -3.92
N ILE A 148 2.46 -18.03 -4.86
CA ILE A 148 2.68 -19.47 -4.77
C ILE A 148 4.10 -19.70 -4.26
N GLU A 149 4.22 -20.46 -3.17
CA GLU A 149 5.52 -20.87 -2.64
C GLU A 149 6.42 -21.44 -3.76
N GLY A 150 7.63 -20.90 -3.87
CA GLY A 150 8.60 -21.29 -4.89
C GLY A 150 8.48 -20.58 -6.25
N GLU A 151 7.44 -19.76 -6.50
CA GLU A 151 7.36 -19.02 -7.76
C GLU A 151 8.42 -17.92 -7.84
N GLU A 152 8.95 -17.64 -9.04
CA GLU A 152 9.98 -16.61 -9.22
C GLU A 152 9.39 -15.20 -9.07
N VAL A 153 9.80 -14.49 -8.02
CA VAL A 153 9.37 -13.13 -7.69
C VAL A 153 10.53 -12.16 -7.63
N VAL A 154 10.17 -10.88 -7.67
CA VAL A 154 11.04 -9.76 -7.33
C VAL A 154 10.44 -8.99 -6.18
N VAL A 155 11.28 -8.70 -5.19
CA VAL A 155 10.95 -7.84 -4.05
C VAL A 155 11.71 -6.53 -4.21
N THR A 156 10.97 -5.43 -4.23
CA THR A 156 11.50 -4.07 -4.34
C THR A 156 11.15 -3.26 -3.10
N GLU A 157 11.98 -2.28 -2.79
CA GLU A 157 11.66 -1.33 -1.73
C GLU A 157 10.41 -0.54 -2.10
N LYS A 158 9.42 -0.51 -1.21
CA LYS A 158 8.30 0.41 -1.33
C LYS A 158 8.75 1.77 -0.85
N LEU A 159 8.90 2.71 -1.77
CA LEU A 159 9.21 4.10 -1.43
C LEU A 159 7.97 4.84 -0.96
N HIS A 160 8.20 5.76 -0.04
CA HIS A 160 7.22 6.65 0.54
C HIS A 160 7.29 8.02 -0.15
N GLY A 161 6.29 8.32 -0.97
CA GLY A 161 6.26 9.54 -1.76
C GLY A 161 4.87 9.78 -2.33
N THR A 162 4.82 10.34 -3.53
CA THR A 162 3.56 10.46 -4.26
C THR A 162 3.66 9.72 -5.58
N ASN A 163 2.59 9.02 -5.95
CA ASN A 163 2.51 8.30 -7.20
C ASN A 163 2.66 9.27 -8.38
N PHE A 164 3.43 8.86 -9.37
CA PHE A 164 3.69 9.62 -10.58
C PHE A 164 3.55 8.74 -11.81
N THR A 165 3.04 9.33 -12.88
CA THR A 165 2.99 8.68 -14.18
C THR A 165 3.27 9.66 -15.31
N VAL A 166 3.86 9.13 -16.39
CA VAL A 166 3.92 9.78 -17.71
C VAL A 166 3.34 8.81 -18.72
N LEU A 167 2.29 9.23 -19.43
CA LEU A 167 1.68 8.53 -20.54
C LEU A 167 2.03 9.26 -21.84
N VAL A 168 2.51 8.53 -22.83
CA VAL A 168 2.55 8.97 -24.23
C VAL A 168 1.46 8.20 -24.97
N ASP A 169 0.45 8.91 -25.46
CA ASP A 169 -0.69 8.31 -26.14
C ASP A 169 -0.35 7.79 -27.55
N ALA A 170 -1.35 7.32 -28.29
CA ALA A 170 -1.17 6.80 -29.65
C ALA A 170 -0.76 7.88 -30.66
N ASP A 171 -1.15 9.14 -30.41
CA ASP A 171 -0.86 10.29 -31.26
C ASP A 171 0.49 10.94 -30.90
N GLY A 172 1.15 10.47 -29.84
CA GLY A 172 2.42 10.98 -29.34
C GLY A 172 2.27 12.12 -28.32
N ASN A 173 1.06 12.42 -27.85
CA ASN A 173 0.85 13.44 -26.83
C ASN A 173 1.28 12.91 -25.47
N THR A 174 1.93 13.76 -24.68
CA THR A 174 2.41 13.41 -23.35
C THR A 174 1.50 13.96 -22.26
N HIS A 175 1.10 13.08 -21.33
CA HIS A 175 0.29 13.40 -20.16
C HIS A 175 1.08 13.01 -18.90
N MET A 176 1.24 13.94 -17.96
CA MET A 176 1.88 13.69 -16.66
C MET A 176 0.86 13.73 -15.54
N GLY A 177 0.91 12.76 -14.65
CA GLY A 177 -0.15 12.54 -13.69
C GLY A 177 0.31 12.15 -12.30
N SER A 178 -0.64 12.28 -11.38
CA SER A 178 -0.60 11.71 -10.03
C SER A 178 -1.50 10.47 -9.95
N HIS A 179 -1.86 10.06 -8.73
CA HIS A 179 -2.73 8.91 -8.51
C HIS A 179 -4.11 9.01 -9.18
N ASN A 180 -4.68 10.21 -9.33
CA ASN A 180 -6.07 10.42 -9.76
C ASN A 180 -6.22 11.34 -10.98
N TYR A 181 -5.18 12.10 -11.33
CA TYR A 181 -5.31 13.22 -12.26
C TYR A 181 -4.12 13.30 -13.22
N PHE A 182 -4.39 13.69 -14.46
CA PHE A 182 -3.39 14.31 -15.33
C PHE A 182 -3.37 15.82 -15.09
N TRP A 183 -2.18 16.40 -15.13
CA TRP A 183 -1.93 17.80 -14.81
C TRP A 183 -1.51 18.57 -16.04
N LYS A 184 -2.02 19.81 -16.19
CA LYS A 184 -1.57 20.68 -17.26
C LYS A 184 -0.10 21.03 -17.07
N ASN A 185 0.69 20.93 -18.13
CA ASN A 185 2.06 21.44 -18.17
C ASN A 185 2.04 22.93 -18.55
N ASN A 186 1.85 23.80 -17.56
CA ASN A 186 1.72 25.25 -17.75
C ASN A 186 2.44 26.04 -16.64
N GLU A 187 2.48 27.36 -16.79
CA GLU A 187 3.16 28.26 -15.85
C GLU A 187 2.56 28.22 -14.43
N VAL A 188 1.25 27.97 -14.31
CA VAL A 188 0.56 27.83 -13.01
C VAL A 188 1.08 26.60 -12.26
N ASN A 189 1.28 25.49 -12.97
CA ASN A 189 1.74 24.22 -12.42
C ASN A 189 3.27 24.06 -12.44
N LYS A 190 4.08 25.07 -12.80
CA LYS A 190 5.54 24.91 -12.93
C LYS A 190 6.24 24.37 -11.67
N ASN A 191 5.67 24.65 -10.49
CA ASN A 191 6.17 24.21 -9.19
C ASN A 191 5.44 22.97 -8.65
N LEU A 192 4.40 22.49 -9.34
CA LEU A 192 3.70 21.27 -9.00
C LEU A 192 4.66 20.10 -9.13
N VAL A 193 4.70 19.25 -8.11
CA VAL A 193 5.72 18.19 -8.00
C VAL A 193 5.76 17.26 -9.23
N TYR A 194 4.60 16.96 -9.83
CA TYR A 194 4.50 16.08 -11.01
C TYR A 194 5.08 16.74 -12.27
N VAL A 195 4.81 18.03 -12.47
CA VAL A 195 5.38 18.82 -13.59
C VAL A 195 6.89 18.97 -13.40
N ARG A 196 7.34 19.25 -12.18
CA ARG A 196 8.76 19.30 -11.84
C ARG A 196 9.46 17.96 -12.12
N ALA A 197 8.90 16.85 -11.66
CA ALA A 197 9.49 15.53 -11.87
C ALA A 197 9.66 15.21 -13.36
N TYR A 198 8.69 15.59 -14.20
CA TYR A 198 8.79 15.44 -15.66
C TYR A 198 9.92 16.28 -16.26
N HIS A 199 10.05 17.56 -15.88
CA HIS A 199 11.09 18.45 -16.42
C HIS A 199 12.49 18.19 -15.87
N GLU A 200 12.60 17.77 -14.61
CA GLU A 200 13.88 17.39 -13.97
C GLU A 200 14.41 16.05 -14.53
N ASN A 201 13.55 15.21 -15.14
CA ASN A 201 13.92 13.94 -15.77
C ASN A 201 13.65 13.95 -17.28
N ILE A 202 14.50 14.69 -18.02
CA ILE A 202 14.34 14.94 -19.47
C ILE A 202 14.16 13.70 -20.35
N VAL A 203 14.59 12.52 -19.88
CA VAL A 203 14.42 11.24 -20.58
C VAL A 203 12.94 10.86 -20.74
N LEU A 204 12.06 11.30 -19.84
CA LEU A 204 10.62 11.09 -19.92
C LEU A 204 9.98 11.78 -21.13
N GLN A 205 10.65 12.76 -21.73
CA GLN A 205 10.19 13.46 -22.93
C GLN A 205 10.47 12.67 -24.21
N LYS A 206 11.23 11.57 -24.11
CA LYS A 206 11.67 10.74 -25.24
C LYS A 206 10.96 9.39 -25.29
N LEU A 207 9.98 9.17 -24.41
CA LEU A 207 9.23 7.91 -24.36
C LEU A 207 8.46 7.70 -25.68
N PRO A 208 8.41 6.46 -26.20
CA PRO A 208 7.71 6.18 -27.45
C PRO A 208 6.19 6.22 -27.26
N PRO A 209 5.41 6.43 -28.34
CA PRO A 209 3.95 6.32 -28.30
C PRO A 209 3.46 5.02 -27.67
N LEU A 210 2.25 5.05 -27.13
CA LEU A 210 1.63 3.92 -26.41
C LEU A 210 2.43 3.45 -25.18
N THR A 211 3.19 4.33 -24.54
CA THR A 211 3.98 3.99 -23.34
C THR A 211 3.49 4.74 -22.13
N GLN A 212 3.34 4.04 -21.02
CA GLN A 212 3.08 4.65 -19.73
C GLN A 212 4.10 4.17 -18.69
N VAL A 213 4.81 5.12 -18.11
CA VAL A 213 5.76 4.89 -17.02
C VAL A 213 5.06 5.20 -15.70
N PHE A 214 5.30 4.37 -14.69
CA PHE A 214 4.81 4.56 -13.32
C PHE A 214 5.98 4.56 -12.34
N GLY A 215 6.02 5.58 -11.50
CA GLY A 215 7.05 5.73 -10.49
C GLY A 215 6.55 6.42 -9.24
N GLU A 216 7.44 6.52 -8.27
CA GLU A 216 7.24 7.24 -7.02
C GLU A 216 8.14 8.48 -7.01
N ILE A 217 7.54 9.65 -6.81
CA ILE A 217 8.30 10.84 -6.48
C ILE A 217 8.50 10.86 -4.96
N TYR A 218 9.74 10.73 -4.51
CA TYR A 218 10.10 10.72 -3.09
C TYR A 218 10.79 12.02 -2.66
N GLY A 219 10.92 12.23 -1.34
CA GLY A 219 11.44 13.50 -0.77
C GLY A 219 10.38 14.55 -0.47
N VAL A 220 9.11 14.27 -0.81
CA VAL A 220 8.00 15.23 -0.70
C VAL A 220 7.21 15.12 0.61
N GLN A 221 7.28 13.98 1.29
CA GLN A 221 6.55 13.67 2.53
C GLN A 221 7.45 13.73 3.77
N ASP A 222 7.05 13.15 4.91
CA ASP A 222 7.85 13.09 6.14
C ASP A 222 9.19 12.36 5.95
N ILE A 223 9.23 11.32 5.13
CA ILE A 223 10.47 10.60 4.80
C ILE A 223 11.16 11.28 3.61
N LYS A 224 12.35 11.84 3.87
CA LYS A 224 13.11 12.63 2.89
C LYS A 224 14.18 11.86 2.10
N TYR A 225 14.53 10.65 2.53
CA TYR A 225 15.56 9.83 1.88
C TYR A 225 16.91 10.55 1.71
N GLY A 226 17.30 11.36 2.70
CA GLY A 226 18.53 12.16 2.65
C GLY A 226 18.49 13.35 1.69
N LEU A 227 17.37 13.61 1.01
CA LEU A 227 17.25 14.76 0.11
C LEU A 227 17.12 16.08 0.89
N PRO A 228 17.80 17.16 0.44
CA PRO A 228 17.58 18.50 0.97
C PRO A 228 16.14 18.98 0.76
N ASN A 229 15.68 19.91 1.61
CA ASN A 229 14.34 20.48 1.50
C ASN A 229 14.06 21.04 0.10
N GLY A 230 12.92 20.65 -0.48
CA GLY A 230 12.47 21.07 -1.81
C GLY A 230 13.04 20.27 -2.97
N LYS A 231 14.05 19.41 -2.73
CA LYS A 231 14.54 18.44 -3.72
C LYS A 231 13.62 17.22 -3.76
N ILE A 232 13.50 16.65 -4.94
CA ILE A 232 12.70 15.47 -5.21
C ILE A 232 13.58 14.43 -5.90
N GLY A 233 13.24 13.17 -5.73
CA GLY A 233 13.79 12.08 -6.53
C GLY A 233 12.66 11.31 -7.20
N LEU A 234 13.00 10.56 -8.24
CA LEU A 234 12.08 9.70 -8.96
C LEU A 234 12.63 8.28 -8.95
N ALA A 235 11.76 7.29 -8.73
CA ALA A 235 12.08 5.89 -8.94
C ALA A 235 10.91 5.19 -9.61
N VAL A 236 11.17 4.61 -10.78
CA VAL A 236 10.20 3.87 -11.59
C VAL A 236 10.03 2.46 -11.05
N PHE A 237 8.79 1.99 -10.99
CA PHE A 237 8.45 0.63 -10.53
C PHE A 237 7.64 -0.20 -11.52
N ALA A 238 7.08 0.42 -12.58
CA ALA A 238 6.38 -0.31 -13.63
C ALA A 238 6.33 0.48 -14.93
N VAL A 239 6.21 -0.23 -16.04
CA VAL A 239 5.96 0.32 -17.36
C VAL A 239 4.85 -0.48 -18.03
N ARG A 240 3.96 0.21 -18.73
CA ARG A 240 2.89 -0.38 -19.54
C ARG A 240 3.07 0.05 -20.99
N GLN A 241 3.07 -0.91 -21.91
CA GLN A 241 3.08 -0.67 -23.35
C GLN A 241 1.74 -1.12 -23.95
N GLY A 242 1.02 -0.19 -24.58
CA GLY A 242 -0.35 -0.39 -24.98
C GLY A 242 -1.24 -0.72 -23.78
N LYS A 243 -1.72 -1.96 -23.69
CA LYS A 243 -2.60 -2.44 -22.60
C LYS A 243 -1.87 -3.29 -21.56
N GLU A 244 -0.66 -3.75 -21.86
CA GLU A 244 0.03 -4.77 -21.07
C GLU A 244 1.16 -4.15 -20.24
N PHE A 245 1.25 -4.55 -18.97
CA PHE A 245 2.43 -4.26 -18.17
C PHE A 245 3.60 -5.10 -18.67
N LEU A 246 4.81 -4.54 -18.64
CA LEU A 246 6.00 -5.28 -19.00
C LEU A 246 6.32 -6.33 -17.94
N ASN A 247 6.76 -7.51 -18.37
CA ASN A 247 7.43 -8.47 -17.49
C ASN A 247 8.66 -7.81 -16.86
N TYR A 248 9.14 -8.34 -15.75
CA TYR A 248 10.19 -7.68 -14.99
C TYR A 248 11.49 -7.50 -15.79
N SER A 249 11.89 -8.48 -16.62
CA SER A 249 13.07 -8.37 -17.48
C SER A 249 12.95 -7.25 -18.51
N ASP A 250 11.77 -7.12 -19.13
CA ASP A 250 11.50 -6.12 -20.16
C ASP A 250 11.39 -4.73 -19.53
N PHE A 251 10.81 -4.65 -18.33
CA PHE A 251 10.81 -3.44 -17.51
C PHE A 251 12.23 -2.96 -17.18
N VAL A 252 13.13 -3.87 -16.79
CA VAL A 252 14.53 -3.55 -16.50
C VAL A 252 15.24 -3.05 -17.76
N ALA A 253 15.11 -3.79 -18.88
CA ALA A 253 15.69 -3.40 -20.16
C ALA A 253 15.19 -2.03 -20.63
N PHE A 254 13.89 -1.77 -20.51
CA PHE A 254 13.29 -0.47 -20.81
C PHE A 254 13.90 0.64 -19.95
N CYS A 255 14.02 0.44 -18.64
CA CYS A 255 14.61 1.46 -17.78
C CYS A 255 16.08 1.70 -18.09
N GLU A 256 16.85 0.66 -18.46
CA GLU A 256 18.25 0.80 -18.86
C GLU A 256 18.40 1.58 -20.17
N GLU A 257 17.58 1.25 -21.18
CA GLU A 257 17.55 1.96 -22.47
C GLU A 257 17.29 3.47 -22.29
N PHE A 258 16.29 3.82 -21.48
CA PHE A 258 15.93 5.22 -21.23
C PHE A 258 16.67 5.87 -20.05
N SER A 259 17.62 5.15 -19.43
CA SER A 259 18.35 5.61 -18.24
C SER A 259 17.41 6.09 -17.10
N LEU A 260 16.29 5.40 -16.90
CA LEU A 260 15.31 5.71 -15.87
C LEU A 260 15.74 5.12 -14.52
N PRO A 261 15.72 5.91 -13.43
CA PRO A 261 16.00 5.40 -12.10
C PRO A 261 14.88 4.44 -11.68
N ARG A 262 15.24 3.28 -11.13
CA ARG A 262 14.30 2.25 -10.67
C ARG A 262 14.21 2.25 -9.15
N VAL A 263 13.10 1.72 -8.62
CA VAL A 263 13.02 1.37 -7.20
C VAL A 263 14.11 0.34 -6.85
N PRO A 264 14.73 0.42 -5.66
CA PRO A 264 15.75 -0.55 -5.24
C PRO A 264 15.22 -1.99 -5.24
N VAL A 265 16.02 -2.90 -5.79
CA VAL A 265 15.76 -4.35 -5.74
C VAL A 265 16.37 -4.89 -4.46
N LEU A 266 15.56 -5.59 -3.67
CA LEU A 266 15.97 -6.17 -2.39
C LEU A 266 16.20 -7.67 -2.51
N TYR A 267 15.41 -8.35 -3.35
CA TYR A 267 15.50 -9.79 -3.56
C TYR A 267 14.93 -10.17 -4.93
N THR A 268 15.54 -11.17 -5.57
CA THR A 268 15.03 -11.86 -6.75
C THR A 268 15.23 -13.35 -6.55
N GLY A 269 14.18 -14.15 -6.77
CA GLY A 269 14.22 -15.59 -6.67
C GLY A 269 12.89 -16.19 -6.24
N ALA A 270 12.93 -17.45 -5.82
CA ALA A 270 11.78 -18.21 -5.33
C ALA A 270 11.07 -17.54 -4.14
N TYR A 271 9.77 -17.33 -4.27
CA TYR A 271 8.94 -16.77 -3.22
C TYR A 271 8.87 -17.70 -2.01
N SER A 272 9.11 -17.12 -0.84
CA SER A 272 8.65 -17.63 0.45
C SER A 272 8.24 -16.47 1.33
N TRP A 273 7.42 -16.73 2.35
CA TRP A 273 7.07 -15.70 3.32
C TRP A 273 8.32 -15.09 3.98
N ASP A 274 9.33 -15.90 4.29
CA ASP A 274 10.56 -15.46 4.94
C ASP A 274 11.41 -14.59 3.99
N ALA A 275 11.45 -14.93 2.69
CA ALA A 275 12.15 -14.14 1.68
C ALA A 275 11.62 -12.70 1.58
N VAL A 276 10.32 -12.48 1.87
CA VAL A 276 9.72 -11.14 1.86
C VAL A 276 9.73 -10.50 3.25
N SER A 277 9.34 -11.24 4.28
CA SER A 277 9.16 -10.70 5.64
C SER A 277 10.46 -10.34 6.35
N GLN A 278 11.62 -10.85 5.91
CA GLN A 278 12.93 -10.41 6.40
C GLN A 278 13.17 -8.89 6.26
N PHE A 279 12.47 -8.22 5.33
CA PHE A 279 12.56 -6.77 5.15
C PHE A 279 11.60 -5.98 6.04
N ASN A 280 10.69 -6.66 6.76
CA ASN A 280 9.83 -5.98 7.72
C ASN A 280 10.68 -5.30 8.79
N ASN A 281 10.47 -3.99 8.98
CA ASN A 281 11.22 -3.14 9.92
C ASN A 281 12.69 -2.86 9.54
N ALA A 282 13.11 -3.21 8.32
CA ALA A 282 14.42 -2.80 7.79
C ALA A 282 14.50 -1.28 7.60
N ASN A 283 15.73 -0.76 7.51
CA ASN A 283 15.98 0.61 7.05
C ASN A 283 15.96 0.66 5.53
N SER A 284 15.65 1.82 4.96
CA SER A 284 15.66 2.04 3.52
C SER A 284 17.04 1.76 2.93
N THR A 285 17.08 1.07 1.79
CA THR A 285 18.32 0.87 1.02
C THR A 285 18.70 2.11 0.24
N LEU A 286 17.71 2.93 -0.12
CA LEU A 286 17.93 4.23 -0.76
C LEU A 286 18.56 5.24 0.21
N SER A 287 18.21 5.18 1.49
CA SER A 287 18.79 6.02 2.55
C SER A 287 18.80 5.28 3.89
N PRO A 288 19.95 4.72 4.33
CA PRO A 288 20.04 3.87 5.53
C PRO A 288 19.61 4.52 6.85
N ASP A 289 19.57 5.85 6.91
CA ASP A 289 19.10 6.61 8.08
C ASP A 289 17.57 6.70 8.15
N CYS A 290 16.87 6.33 7.08
CA CYS A 290 15.42 6.36 6.98
C CYS A 290 14.81 4.98 7.24
N ILE A 291 13.60 4.98 7.79
CA ILE A 291 12.77 3.79 7.84
C ILE A 291 12.28 3.40 6.44
N MET A 292 12.29 2.10 6.14
CA MET A 292 11.62 1.56 4.96
C MET A 292 10.11 1.50 5.21
N GLU A 293 9.30 2.01 4.29
CA GLU A 293 7.84 1.87 4.39
C GLU A 293 7.43 0.40 4.34
N GLY A 294 8.07 -0.37 3.48
CA GLY A 294 7.80 -1.78 3.29
C GLY A 294 8.39 -2.24 1.97
N VAL A 295 7.82 -3.31 1.44
CA VAL A 295 8.23 -3.89 0.16
C VAL A 295 7.06 -4.09 -0.76
N VAL A 296 7.33 -4.05 -2.06
CA VAL A 296 6.42 -4.50 -3.12
C VAL A 296 6.98 -5.80 -3.69
N VAL A 297 6.14 -6.81 -3.81
CA VAL A 297 6.47 -8.12 -4.37
C VAL A 297 5.61 -8.37 -5.60
N GLN A 298 6.24 -8.80 -6.69
CA GLN A 298 5.58 -9.17 -7.93
C GLN A 298 6.24 -10.41 -8.55
N PRO A 299 5.49 -11.28 -9.25
CA PRO A 299 6.07 -12.31 -10.10
C PRO A 299 6.96 -11.69 -11.18
N THR A 300 7.97 -12.44 -11.61
CA THR A 300 8.85 -12.01 -12.72
C THR A 300 8.11 -11.92 -14.06
N VAL A 301 7.06 -12.74 -14.23
CA VAL A 301 6.17 -12.75 -15.39
C VAL A 301 4.79 -12.25 -14.96
N GLU A 302 4.26 -11.26 -15.69
CA GLU A 302 2.96 -10.66 -15.40
C GLU A 302 1.84 -11.71 -15.42
N ARG A 303 1.00 -11.68 -14.39
CA ARG A 303 -0.19 -12.52 -14.29
C ARG A 303 -1.32 -11.81 -13.54
N HIS A 304 -2.52 -12.32 -13.74
CA HIS A 304 -3.73 -11.83 -13.10
C HIS A 304 -4.32 -12.87 -12.16
N HIS A 305 -4.95 -12.38 -11.09
CA HIS A 305 -5.78 -13.13 -10.16
C HIS A 305 -7.22 -12.65 -10.29
N PRO A 306 -8.23 -13.54 -10.26
CA PRO A 306 -9.64 -13.16 -10.43
C PRO A 306 -10.14 -12.10 -9.46
N GLU A 307 -9.64 -12.10 -8.22
CA GLU A 307 -10.09 -11.17 -7.17
C GLU A 307 -9.31 -9.85 -7.17
N ILE A 308 -7.98 -9.90 -7.28
CA ILE A 308 -7.12 -8.72 -7.05
C ILE A 308 -6.62 -8.08 -8.35
N GLY A 309 -6.94 -8.66 -9.50
CA GLY A 309 -6.44 -8.20 -10.79
C GLY A 309 -4.94 -8.49 -10.94
N ARG A 310 -4.14 -7.49 -11.29
CA ARG A 310 -2.68 -7.64 -11.48
C ARG A 310 -2.05 -8.15 -10.18
N VAL A 311 -1.25 -9.21 -10.26
CA VAL A 311 -0.65 -9.82 -9.08
C VAL A 311 0.59 -9.05 -8.66
N VAL A 312 0.37 -8.00 -7.88
CA VAL A 312 1.41 -7.26 -7.16
C VAL A 312 0.92 -6.98 -5.76
N LEU A 313 1.72 -7.36 -4.78
CA LEU A 313 1.38 -7.25 -3.37
C LEU A 313 2.38 -6.35 -2.65
N LYS A 314 1.96 -5.81 -1.51
CA LYS A 314 2.82 -5.03 -0.62
C LYS A 314 2.80 -5.59 0.79
N LEU A 315 3.96 -5.59 1.43
CA LEU A 315 4.08 -5.84 2.86
C LEU A 315 4.59 -4.55 3.51
N ILE A 316 3.73 -3.90 4.30
CA ILE A 316 4.06 -2.66 4.99
C ILE A 316 4.74 -2.98 6.32
N SER A 317 5.79 -2.23 6.64
CA SER A 317 6.56 -2.39 7.86
C SER A 317 5.73 -2.04 9.10
N ASP A 318 5.85 -2.86 10.13
CA ASP A 318 5.18 -2.60 11.41
C ASP A 318 5.71 -1.30 12.05
N ARG A 319 7.01 -1.05 12.00
CA ARG A 319 7.67 0.17 12.48
C ARG A 319 7.17 1.40 11.71
N TYR A 320 6.85 1.24 10.43
CA TYR A 320 6.27 2.31 9.61
C TYR A 320 4.82 2.59 9.98
N LEU A 321 4.01 1.55 10.19
CA LEU A 321 2.62 1.66 10.62
C LEU A 321 2.48 2.25 12.04
N LEU A 322 3.49 2.06 12.88
CA LEU A 322 3.56 2.60 14.24
C LEU A 322 4.16 4.01 14.32
N ARG A 323 4.63 4.58 13.21
CA ARG A 323 5.32 5.88 13.25
C ARG A 323 4.39 7.01 13.70
N HIS A 324 4.89 7.88 14.55
CA HIS A 324 4.16 9.06 15.01
C HIS A 324 4.24 10.18 13.97
N GLU A 325 3.15 10.93 13.81
CA GLU A 325 3.06 12.11 12.92
C GLU A 325 3.40 11.85 11.44
N GLY A 326 3.34 10.59 10.99
CA GLY A 326 3.55 10.23 9.60
C GLY A 326 2.55 10.89 8.65
N THR A 327 3.02 11.29 7.48
CA THR A 327 2.18 11.79 6.39
C THR A 327 1.90 10.66 5.39
N GLU A 328 0.71 10.59 4.81
CA GLU A 328 0.32 9.60 3.78
C GLU A 328 -0.44 10.33 2.66
N LEU A 329 0.26 11.25 2.00
CA LEU A 329 -0.31 12.20 1.07
C LEU A 329 -0.22 11.62 -0.35
N HIS A 330 -1.36 11.25 -0.93
CA HIS A 330 -1.42 10.59 -2.23
C HIS A 330 -2.02 11.47 -3.34
#